data_AF-A0A9D5B5R3-F1
#
_entry.id   AF-A0A9D5B5R3-F1
#
_cell.length_a   1.000
_cell.length_b   1.000
_cell.length_c   1.000
_cell.angle_alpha   90.00
_cell.angle_beta   90.00
_cell.angle_gamma   90.00
#
_symmetry.space_group_name_H-M   'P 1'
#
loop_
_entity.id
_entity.type
_entity.pdbx_description
1 polymer ?
#
loop_
_entity_poly.entity_id
_entity_poly.type
_entity_poly.pdbx_seq_one_letter_code
_entity_poly.pdbx_strand_id
1 'polypeptide(L)'
;MSAFEARISLIFALTSQSTSLSQRLVADLANETAKYLFPKRFESRTLEEALMTVPDLETIKFKVLSRRDRYEIREMEPYFVAEATMPGKNGFDFGGASQSFNVLAEYLFGKVVIQFRIDSHMCI
;
A
#
# COMPACT_ATOMS: atom_id res chain seq x y z
N MET A 1 -4.15 18.89 -58.82
CA MET A 1 -3.73 18.06 -57.68
C MET A 1 -4.11 16.63 -57.98
N SER A 2 -3.13 15.73 -58.11
CA SER A 2 -3.39 14.37 -58.58
C SER A 2 -3.94 13.49 -57.44
N ALA A 3 -4.82 12.55 -57.77
CA ALA A 3 -5.34 11.58 -56.79
C ALA A 3 -4.23 10.74 -56.13
N PHE A 4 -3.07 10.64 -56.78
CA PHE A 4 -1.89 9.92 -56.29
C PHE A 4 -1.17 10.70 -55.18
N GLU A 5 -0.94 12.01 -55.36
CA GLU A 5 -0.36 12.87 -54.31
C GLU A 5 -1.24 12.94 -53.06
N ALA A 6 -2.56 12.98 -53.24
CA ALA A 6 -3.51 12.96 -52.13
C ALA A 6 -3.42 11.65 -51.32
N ARG A 7 -3.25 10.52 -52.00
CA ARG A 7 -3.05 9.21 -51.35
C ARG A 7 -1.69 9.13 -50.63
N ILE A 8 -0.62 9.63 -51.24
CA ILE A 8 0.71 9.67 -50.63
C ILE A 8 0.69 10.56 -49.37
N SER A 9 0.08 11.74 -49.45
CA SER A 9 -0.05 12.67 -48.32
C SER A 9 -0.88 12.09 -47.19
N LEU A 10 -1.97 11.37 -47.52
CA LEU A 10 -2.81 10.68 -46.54
C LEU A 10 -2.04 9.56 -45.83
N ILE A 11 -1.31 8.72 -46.58
CA ILE A 11 -0.48 7.66 -46.00
C ILE A 11 0.57 8.26 -45.07
N PHE A 12 1.24 9.34 -45.49
CA PHE A 12 2.22 10.04 -44.67
C PHE A 12 1.61 10.66 -43.39
N ALA A 13 0.41 11.21 -43.48
CA ALA A 13 -0.31 11.73 -42.32
C ALA A 13 -0.71 10.60 -41.34
N LEU A 14 -1.20 9.46 -41.85
CA LEU A 14 -1.52 8.31 -41.01
C LEU A 14 -0.29 7.68 -40.37
N THR A 15 0.82 7.55 -41.11
CA THR A 15 2.05 6.98 -40.57
C THR A 15 2.67 7.90 -39.52
N SER A 16 2.70 9.22 -39.74
CA SER A 16 3.18 10.17 -38.73
C SER A 16 2.32 10.18 -37.47
N GLN A 17 0.99 10.11 -37.60
CA GLN A 17 0.07 10.01 -36.45
C GLN A 17 0.28 8.70 -35.68
N SER A 18 0.31 7.55 -36.36
CA SER A 18 0.54 6.24 -35.75
C SER A 18 1.91 6.15 -35.05
N THR A 19 2.95 6.73 -35.67
CA THR A 19 4.30 6.79 -35.10
C THR A 19 4.32 7.63 -33.84
N SER A 20 3.67 8.80 -33.84
CA SER A 20 3.62 9.68 -32.66
C SER A 20 2.91 9.04 -31.46
N LEU A 21 1.83 8.28 -31.70
CA LEU A 21 1.14 7.53 -30.65
C LEU A 21 1.99 6.38 -30.14
N SER A 22 2.63 5.64 -31.04
CA SER A 22 3.53 4.54 -30.68
C SER A 22 4.71 5.02 -29.85
N GLN A 23 5.33 6.15 -30.22
CA GLN A 23 6.41 6.76 -29.45
C GLN A 23 5.97 7.19 -28.06
N ARG A 24 4.77 7.75 -27.90
CA ARG A 24 4.20 8.09 -26.59
C ARG A 24 3.97 6.85 -25.73
N LEU A 25 3.35 5.82 -26.28
CA LEU A 25 3.11 4.56 -25.56
C LEU A 25 4.41 3.88 -25.16
N VAL A 26 5.43 3.88 -26.02
CA VAL A 26 6.76 3.36 -25.70
C VAL A 26 7.43 4.20 -24.62
N ALA A 27 7.29 5.53 -24.66
CA ALA A 27 7.83 6.41 -23.63
C ALA A 27 7.11 6.22 -22.28
N ASP A 28 5.79 6.09 -22.27
CA ASP A 28 4.99 5.83 -21.07
C ASP A 28 5.30 4.44 -20.51
N LEU A 29 5.43 3.42 -21.37
CA LEU A 29 5.84 2.09 -20.97
C LEU A 29 7.27 2.08 -20.44
N ALA A 30 8.21 2.78 -21.08
CA ALA A 30 9.59 2.90 -20.61
C ALA A 30 9.66 3.65 -19.27
N ASN A 31 8.83 4.68 -19.08
CA ASN A 31 8.75 5.42 -17.83
C ASN A 31 8.14 4.57 -16.70
N GLU A 32 7.06 3.84 -16.96
CA GLU A 32 6.51 2.89 -15.98
C GLU A 32 7.50 1.76 -15.69
N THR A 33 8.11 1.17 -16.70
CA THR A 33 9.10 0.09 -16.53
C THR A 33 10.35 0.61 -15.80
N ALA A 34 10.75 1.85 -16.02
CA ALA A 34 11.85 2.48 -15.29
C ALA A 34 11.54 2.67 -13.79
N LYS A 35 10.28 2.85 -13.37
CA LYS A 35 9.92 2.88 -11.93
C LYS A 35 10.19 1.54 -11.25
N TYR A 36 10.05 0.43 -11.96
CA TYR A 36 10.27 -0.91 -11.44
C TYR A 36 11.71 -1.40 -11.62
N LEU A 37 12.41 -0.98 -12.68
CA LEU A 37 13.81 -1.34 -12.94
C LEU A 37 14.82 -0.43 -12.24
N PHE A 38 14.48 0.85 -12.03
CA PHE A 38 15.27 1.82 -11.31
C PHE A 38 14.46 2.30 -10.10
N PRO A 39 14.35 1.48 -9.05
CA PRO A 39 13.73 1.91 -7.81
C PRO A 39 14.45 3.19 -7.36
N LYS A 40 13.71 4.31 -7.27
CA LYS A 40 14.22 5.51 -6.58
C LYS A 40 14.76 5.03 -5.25
N ARG A 41 16.03 5.31 -4.97
CA ARG A 41 16.78 4.79 -3.82
C ARG A 41 15.94 4.84 -2.54
N PHE A 42 15.27 3.75 -2.24
CA PHE A 42 14.80 3.37 -0.92
C PHE A 42 15.73 2.24 -0.53
N GLU A 43 16.48 2.42 0.55
CA GLU A 43 17.35 1.38 1.10
C GLU A 43 16.51 0.27 1.75
N SER A 44 15.66 -0.42 0.99
CA SER A 44 15.01 -1.66 1.43
C SER A 44 15.84 -2.82 0.89
N ARG A 45 16.46 -3.59 1.80
CA ARG A 45 17.34 -4.71 1.47
C ARG A 45 16.56 -5.95 1.02
N THR A 46 15.25 -6.02 1.29
CA THR A 46 14.37 -7.13 0.89
C THR A 46 12.96 -6.66 0.47
N LEU A 47 12.23 -7.52 -0.27
CA LEU A 47 10.88 -7.25 -0.75
C LEU A 47 9.86 -7.21 0.41
N GLU A 48 10.11 -7.99 1.46
CA GLU A 48 9.35 -7.93 2.71
C GLU A 48 9.51 -6.56 3.36
N GLU A 49 10.71 -6.00 3.41
CA GLU A 49 10.94 -4.64 3.94
C GLU A 49 10.19 -3.59 3.11
N ALA A 50 10.17 -3.74 1.78
CA ALA A 50 9.42 -2.88 0.87
C ALA A 50 7.89 -2.98 1.04
N LEU A 51 7.35 -4.18 1.33
CA LEU A 51 5.93 -4.40 1.61
C LEU A 51 5.53 -3.96 3.02
N MET A 52 6.47 -3.94 3.96
CA MET A 52 6.32 -3.38 5.30
C MET A 52 6.52 -1.86 5.33
N THR A 53 6.91 -1.25 4.20
CA THR A 53 7.03 0.21 4.04
C THR A 53 5.65 0.82 3.73
N VAL A 54 4.65 0.49 4.55
CA VAL A 54 3.40 1.24 4.56
C VAL A 54 3.69 2.60 5.22
N PRO A 55 3.40 3.73 4.56
CA PRO A 55 3.75 5.04 5.11
C PRO A 55 2.89 5.35 6.34
N ASP A 56 3.55 5.82 7.40
CA ASP A 56 2.98 6.52 8.56
C ASP A 56 1.82 5.82 9.30
N LEU A 57 2.01 4.54 9.64
CA LEU A 57 1.15 3.81 10.58
C LEU A 57 1.32 4.35 12.01
N GLU A 58 0.22 4.80 12.62
CA GLU A 58 0.21 5.18 14.03
C GLU A 58 0.52 3.94 14.89
N THR A 59 1.56 4.04 15.72
CA THR A 59 1.95 3.01 16.67
C THR A 59 2.01 3.57 18.07
N ILE A 60 1.74 2.72 19.07
CA ILE A 60 1.78 3.13 20.47
C ILE A 60 3.19 3.58 20.83
N LYS A 61 3.30 4.75 21.45
CA LYS A 61 4.58 5.29 21.90
C LYS A 61 5.15 4.44 23.03
N PHE A 62 6.43 4.11 22.91
CA PHE A 62 7.15 3.35 23.91
C PHE A 62 8.57 3.88 24.13
N LYS A 63 9.07 3.70 25.35
CA LYS A 63 10.45 3.97 25.72
C LYS A 63 11.19 2.65 25.89
N VAL A 64 12.34 2.54 25.23
CA VAL A 64 13.19 1.36 25.36
C VAL A 64 14.02 1.46 26.63
N LEU A 65 13.81 0.54 27.57
CA LEU A 65 14.58 0.50 28.82
C LEU A 65 15.87 -0.30 28.67
N SER A 66 15.82 -1.42 27.95
CA SER A 66 16.98 -2.29 27.76
C SER A 66 16.83 -3.11 26.48
N ARG A 67 17.93 -3.22 25.72
CA ARG A 67 18.06 -4.14 24.59
C ARG A 67 19.03 -5.26 24.95
N ARG A 68 18.61 -6.50 24.71
CA ARG A 68 19.46 -7.69 24.74
C ARG A 68 19.44 -8.33 23.36
N ASP A 69 20.36 -9.27 23.11
CA ASP A 69 20.51 -9.86 21.77
C ASP A 69 19.25 -10.59 21.25
N ARG A 70 18.35 -11.01 22.16
CA ARG A 70 17.15 -11.79 21.81
C ARG A 70 15.82 -11.12 22.14
N TYR A 71 15.82 -10.03 22.88
CA TYR A 71 14.59 -9.36 23.29
C TYR A 71 14.83 -7.92 23.72
N GLU A 72 13.75 -7.17 23.78
CA GLU A 72 13.73 -5.77 24.17
C GLU A 72 12.71 -5.55 25.29
N ILE A 73 13.11 -4.79 26.31
CA ILE A 73 12.22 -4.36 27.37
C ILE A 73 11.74 -2.95 27.03
N ARG A 74 10.43 -2.80 26.87
CA ARG A 74 9.76 -1.54 26.51
C ARG A 74 8.81 -1.13 27.62
N GLU A 75 8.86 0.15 27.97
CA GLU A 75 7.89 0.82 28.82
C GLU A 75 6.89 1.54 27.91
N MET A 76 5.59 1.26 28.10
CA MET A 76 4.51 1.84 27.29
C MET A 76 3.88 2.99 28.07
N GLU A 77 3.56 4.09 27.38
CA GLU A 77 2.69 5.13 27.97
C GLU A 77 1.26 4.58 28.14
N PRO A 78 0.40 5.13 29.02
CA PRO A 78 -1.00 4.71 29.11
C PRO A 78 -1.78 5.03 27.82
N TYR A 79 -2.49 4.05 27.27
CA TYR A 79 -3.33 4.19 26.07
C TYR A 79 -4.67 3.46 26.24
N PHE A 80 -5.65 3.82 25.41
CA PHE A 80 -6.93 3.12 25.33
C PHE A 80 -6.88 2.05 24.25
N VAL A 81 -7.51 0.91 24.52
CA VAL A 81 -7.56 -0.24 23.60
C VAL A 81 -9.01 -0.66 23.43
N ALA A 82 -9.42 -0.86 22.18
CA ALA A 82 -10.63 -1.60 21.86
C ALA A 82 -10.31 -3.09 21.88
N GLU A 83 -11.03 -3.86 22.69
CA GLU A 83 -10.87 -5.32 22.80
C GLU A 83 -12.14 -6.02 22.31
N ALA A 84 -11.97 -7.13 21.60
CA ALA A 84 -13.05 -8.02 21.20
C ALA A 84 -12.75 -9.43 21.71
N THR A 85 -13.65 -9.99 22.52
CA THR A 85 -13.52 -11.34 23.06
C THR A 85 -14.43 -12.29 22.28
N MET A 86 -13.87 -13.37 21.75
CA MET A 86 -14.63 -14.43 21.08
C MET A 86 -14.75 -15.69 21.94
N PRO A 87 -15.91 -16.36 21.93
CA PRO A 87 -16.09 -17.59 22.69
C PRO A 87 -15.23 -18.71 22.10
N GLY A 88 -14.30 -19.24 22.90
CA GLY A 88 -13.42 -20.34 22.52
C GLY A 88 -13.20 -21.30 23.69
N LYS A 89 -13.04 -22.59 23.41
CA LYS A 89 -12.77 -23.61 24.44
C LYS A 89 -11.27 -23.85 24.67
N ASN A 90 -10.45 -23.56 23.67
CA ASN A 90 -8.99 -23.68 23.68
C ASN A 90 -8.40 -22.32 23.29
N GLY A 91 -7.17 -22.01 23.72
CA GLY A 91 -6.51 -20.70 23.63
C GLY A 91 -6.60 -19.94 22.30
N PHE A 92 -5.50 -19.76 21.57
CA PHE A 92 -5.55 -19.06 20.30
C PHE A 92 -6.22 -19.94 19.23
N ASP A 93 -7.28 -19.42 18.60
CA ASP A 93 -7.96 -20.03 17.46
C ASP A 93 -8.00 -19.03 16.30
N PHE A 94 -7.57 -19.48 15.12
CA PHE A 94 -7.57 -18.65 13.91
C PHE A 94 -8.99 -18.24 13.48
N GLY A 95 -9.98 -19.13 13.67
CA GLY A 95 -11.37 -18.83 13.35
C GLY A 95 -11.92 -17.70 14.22
N GLY A 96 -11.74 -17.82 15.54
CA GLY A 96 -12.09 -16.77 16.50
C GLY A 96 -11.31 -15.46 16.27
N ALA A 97 -10.00 -15.54 15.98
CA ALA A 97 -9.18 -14.37 15.70
C ALA A 97 -9.68 -13.59 14.47
N SER A 98 -9.97 -14.29 13.37
CA SER A 98 -10.52 -13.68 12.14
C SER A 98 -11.86 -12.99 12.37
N GLN A 99 -12.76 -13.61 13.14
CA GLN A 99 -14.03 -12.99 13.50
C GLN A 99 -13.83 -11.75 14.39
N SER A 100 -12.93 -11.83 15.38
CA SER A 100 -12.65 -10.70 16.28
C SER A 100 -12.04 -9.51 15.53
N PHE A 101 -11.22 -9.78 14.52
CA PHE A 101 -10.67 -8.76 13.65
C PHE A 101 -11.77 -8.03 12.87
N ASN A 102 -12.74 -8.75 12.30
CA ASN A 102 -13.84 -8.12 11.57
C ASN A 102 -14.68 -7.21 12.49
N VAL A 103 -14.91 -7.60 13.74
CA VAL A 103 -15.62 -6.77 14.73
C VAL A 103 -14.84 -5.49 15.04
N LEU A 104 -13.52 -5.59 15.23
CA LEU A 104 -12.67 -4.41 15.44
C LEU A 104 -12.60 -3.51 14.21
N ALA A 105 -12.54 -4.09 13.00
CA ALA A 105 -12.57 -3.33 11.75
C ALA A 105 -13.91 -2.60 11.58
N GLU A 106 -15.03 -3.24 11.94
CA GLU A 106 -16.34 -2.59 11.95
C GLU A 106 -16.41 -1.47 13.00
N TYR A 107 -15.81 -1.63 14.17
CA TYR A 107 -15.72 -0.57 15.17
C TYR A 107 -14.88 0.62 14.69
N LEU A 108 -13.77 0.37 14.00
CA LEU A 108 -12.85 1.41 13.51
C LEU A 108 -13.37 2.13 12.26
N PHE A 109 -13.93 1.39 11.30
CA PHE A 109 -14.36 1.92 9.98
C PHE A 109 -15.88 2.07 9.84
N GLY A 110 -16.66 1.56 10.79
CA GLY A 110 -18.11 1.69 10.81
C GLY A 110 -18.57 3.09 11.20
N LYS A 111 -19.88 3.34 11.02
CA LYS A 111 -20.53 4.58 11.47
C LYS A 111 -20.76 4.54 12.97
N VAL A 112 -19.72 4.74 13.77
CA VAL A 112 -19.90 5.03 15.20
C VAL A 112 -20.51 6.44 15.32
N VAL A 113 -21.47 6.62 16.25
CA VAL A 113 -22.21 7.88 16.51
C VAL A 113 -21.32 9.05 16.95
N ILE A 114 -20.05 8.78 17.25
CA ILE A 114 -19.05 9.81 17.52
C ILE A 114 -18.33 10.12 16.21
N GLN A 115 -18.48 11.35 15.75
CA GLN A 115 -17.92 11.89 14.52
C GLN A 115 -16.39 12.07 14.60
N PHE A 116 -15.67 11.01 14.94
CA PHE A 116 -14.23 10.91 14.84
C PHE A 116 -13.93 9.72 13.94
N ARG A 117 -13.49 10.00 12.71
CA ARG A 117 -12.82 9.00 11.88
C ARG A 117 -11.50 8.70 12.57
N ILE A 118 -11.39 7.53 13.19
CA ILE A 118 -10.12 7.07 13.75
C ILE A 118 -9.30 6.66 12.53
N ASP A 119 -8.29 7.45 12.17
CA ASP A 119 -7.37 7.15 11.07
C ASP A 119 -6.41 6.03 11.52
N SER A 120 -6.95 4.85 11.81
CA SER A 120 -6.17 3.64 12.03
C SER A 120 -5.82 3.03 10.67
N HIS A 121 -4.70 3.45 10.12
CA HIS A 121 -3.94 2.56 9.26
C HIS A 121 -3.59 1.35 10.16
N MET A 122 -4.21 0.20 9.90
CA MET A 122 -4.16 -0.95 10.79
C MET A 122 -3.14 -1.97 10.28
N CYS A 123 -2.20 -2.37 11.14
CA CYS A 123 -1.40 -3.57 10.94
C CYS A 123 -2.29 -4.82 11.11
N ILE A 124 -2.31 -5.68 10.09
CA ILE A 124 -2.57 -7.12 10.21
C ILE A 124 -1.22 -7.83 10.13
#